data_AF-A0A3D2N4N9-F1
#
_entry.id   AF-A0A3D2N4N9-F1
#
_cell.length_a   1.000
_cell.length_b   1.000
_cell.length_c   1.000
_cell.angle_alpha   90.00
_cell.angle_beta   90.00
_cell.angle_gamma   90.00
#
_symmetry.space_group_name_H-M   'P 1'
#
loop_
_entity.id
_entity.type
_entity.pdbx_description
1 polymer ?
#
loop_
_entity_poly.entity_id
_entity_poly.type
_entity_poly.pdbx_seq_one_letter_code
_entity_poly.pdbx_strand_id
1 'polypeptide(L)'
;IVRMSTRVAHSQSAVELCDREEREPIPYEKNAAKYVMMPGNAIRRHPIVEDRMRAIAEYGESCPLNTVEDNGAEIGVITAG
;
A
#
# COMPACT_ATOMS: atom_id res chain seq x y z
N ILE A 1 -11.98 -11.20 5.45
CA ILE A 1 -11.46 -12.55 5.16
C ILE A 1 -10.22 -12.38 4.28
N VAL A 2 -9.03 -12.71 4.80
CA VAL A 2 -7.77 -12.59 4.05
C VAL A 2 -7.69 -13.72 3.02
N ARG A 3 -7.31 -13.40 1.79
CA ARG A 3 -7.10 -14.42 0.74
C ARG A 3 -5.80 -15.15 1.03
N MET A 4 -5.90 -16.37 1.55
CA MET A 4 -4.73 -17.19 1.87
C MET A 4 -4.02 -17.63 0.58
N SER A 5 -2.69 -17.54 0.59
CA SER A 5 -1.82 -18.16 -0.40
C SER A 5 -0.91 -19.17 0.29
N THR A 6 -0.40 -20.16 -0.45
CA THR A 6 0.48 -21.20 0.09
C THR A 6 1.72 -20.63 0.77
N ARG A 7 2.25 -19.49 0.30
CA ARG A 7 3.37 -18.78 0.95
C ARG A 7 3.04 -18.34 2.38
N VAL A 8 1.85 -17.77 2.60
CA VAL A 8 1.42 -17.29 3.93
C VAL A 8 1.17 -18.45 4.89
N ALA A 9 0.71 -19.60 4.38
CA ALA A 9 0.43 -20.78 5.20
C ALA A 9 1.71 -21.52 5.66
N HIS A 10 2.83 -21.37 4.95
CA HIS A 10 4.09 -22.04 5.26
C HIS A 10 5.08 -21.20 6.07
N SER A 11 4.84 -19.89 6.21
CA SER A 11 5.65 -19.03 7.05
C SER A 11 5.13 -19.07 8.49
N GLN A 12 5.88 -19.68 9.39
CA GLN A 12 5.68 -19.51 10.83
C GLN A 12 6.38 -18.21 11.24
N SER A 13 5.62 -17.25 11.74
CA SER A 13 6.13 -15.96 12.21
C SER A 13 5.66 -15.74 13.64
N ALA A 14 6.49 -15.11 14.47
CA ALA A 14 6.08 -14.70 15.80
C ALA A 14 4.95 -13.67 15.68
N VAL A 15 3.90 -13.82 16.50
CA VAL A 15 2.78 -12.88 16.55
C VAL A 15 2.57 -12.42 17.98
N GLU A 16 2.15 -11.17 18.13
CA GLU A 16 1.68 -10.61 19.39
C GLU A 16 0.17 -10.82 19.48
N LEU A 17 -0.31 -11.34 20.62
CA LEU A 17 -1.74 -11.51 20.85
C LEU A 17 -2.29 -10.18 21.38
N CYS A 18 -3.28 -9.63 20.68
CA CYS A 18 -3.99 -8.42 21.07
C CYS A 18 -5.44 -8.75 21.43
N ASP A 19 -6.05 -7.90 22.25
CA ASP A 19 -7.48 -8.01 22.53
C ASP A 19 -8.30 -7.79 21.27
N ARG A 20 -9.43 -8.48 21.18
CA ARG A 20 -10.34 -8.32 20.05
C ARG A 20 -11.02 -6.96 20.13
N GLU A 21 -10.75 -6.10 19.15
CA GLU A 21 -11.52 -4.88 18.93
C GLU A 21 -12.83 -5.20 18.21
N GLU A 22 -13.97 -4.95 18.86
CA GLU A 22 -15.25 -4.94 18.17
C GLU A 22 -15.34 -3.69 17.29
N ARG A 23 -15.52 -3.90 15.99
CA ARG A 23 -15.81 -2.84 15.03
C ARG A 23 -17.26 -2.89 14.66
N GLU A 24 -17.90 -1.73 14.72
CA GLU A 24 -19.23 -1.53 14.16
C GLU A 24 -19.26 -1.89 12.66
N PRO A 25 -20.37 -2.45 12.16
CA PRO A 25 -20.55 -2.67 10.73
C PRO A 25 -20.40 -1.35 9.98
N ILE A 26 -19.42 -1.28 9.08
CA ILE A 26 -19.24 -0.09 8.23
C ILE A 26 -20.46 0.00 7.30
N PRO A 27 -21.24 1.10 7.34
CA PRO A 27 -22.41 1.24 6.50
C PRO A 27 -22.00 1.24 5.02
N TYR A 28 -22.77 0.53 4.20
CA TYR A 28 -22.54 0.51 2.76
C TYR A 28 -23.04 1.80 2.11
N GLU A 29 -22.10 2.65 1.70
CA GLU A 29 -22.40 3.85 0.92
C GLU A 29 -22.24 3.59 -0.59
N LYS A 30 -23.33 3.73 -1.34
CA LYS A 30 -23.29 3.64 -2.81
C LYS A 30 -22.59 4.87 -3.38
N ASN A 31 -21.32 4.71 -3.77
CA ASN A 31 -20.57 5.73 -4.50
C ASN A 31 -20.13 5.22 -5.87
N ALA A 32 -21.06 5.16 -6.82
CA ALA A 32 -20.76 4.70 -8.17
C ALA A 32 -19.73 5.60 -8.88
N ALA A 33 -19.74 6.91 -8.62
CA ALA A 33 -18.75 7.85 -9.14
C ALA A 33 -17.32 7.48 -8.72
N LYS A 34 -17.17 6.91 -7.51
CA LYS A 34 -15.90 6.43 -7.00
C LYS A 34 -15.55 5.03 -7.49
N TYR A 35 -16.48 4.10 -7.37
CA TYR A 35 -16.17 2.69 -7.51
C TYR A 35 -16.43 2.13 -8.92
N VAL A 36 -17.12 2.87 -9.79
CA VAL A 36 -17.40 2.46 -11.17
C VAL A 36 -16.66 3.36 -12.15
N MET A 37 -15.64 2.80 -12.82
CA MET A 37 -14.79 3.52 -13.77
C MET A 37 -15.39 3.57 -15.18
N MET A 38 -16.61 4.08 -15.31
CA MET A 38 -17.18 4.46 -16.61
C MET A 38 -16.46 5.72 -17.14
N PRO A 39 -16.43 5.98 -18.46
CA PRO A 39 -15.69 7.11 -19.05
C PRO A 39 -15.94 8.46 -18.36
N GLY A 40 -17.21 8.79 -18.05
CA GLY A 40 -17.56 10.04 -17.35
C GLY A 40 -17.00 10.17 -15.92
N ASN A 41 -16.84 9.05 -15.21
CA ASN A 41 -16.22 9.02 -13.88
C ASN A 41 -14.70 8.99 -13.98
N ALA A 42 -14.14 8.30 -14.97
CA ALA A 42 -12.72 8.17 -15.19
C ALA A 42 -12.05 9.52 -15.48
N ILE A 43 -12.65 10.35 -16.35
CA ILE A 43 -12.15 11.69 -16.67
C ILE A 43 -12.03 12.54 -15.41
N ARG A 44 -13.07 12.54 -14.56
CA ARG A 44 -13.09 13.31 -13.30
C ARG A 44 -12.10 12.80 -12.26
N ARG A 45 -11.70 11.52 -12.36
CA ARG A 45 -10.81 10.87 -11.38
C ARG A 45 -9.37 10.79 -11.82
N HIS A 46 -9.07 11.03 -13.08
CA HIS A 46 -7.71 11.04 -13.59
C HIS A 46 -6.78 11.97 -12.81
N PRO A 47 -7.18 13.23 -12.48
CA PRO A 47 -6.33 14.11 -11.68
C PRO A 47 -5.99 13.54 -10.29
N ILE A 48 -6.96 12.89 -9.64
CA ILE A 48 -6.76 12.26 -8.33
C ILE A 48 -5.74 11.11 -8.43
N VAL A 49 -5.75 10.37 -9.53
CA VAL A 49 -4.78 9.29 -9.76
C VAL A 49 -3.39 9.88 -9.98
N GLU A 50 -3.26 10.94 -10.78
CA GLU A 50 -1.99 11.64 -11.02
C GLU A 50 -1.41 12.24 -9.73
N ASP A 51 -2.23 12.92 -8.93
CA ASP A 51 -1.82 13.48 -7.64
C ASP A 51 -1.33 12.38 -6.69
N ARG A 52 -2.04 11.25 -6.63
CA ARG A 52 -1.61 10.09 -5.85
C ARG A 52 -0.27 9.53 -6.36
N MET A 53 -0.09 9.43 -7.68
CA MET A 53 1.17 8.96 -8.25
C MET A 53 2.32 9.89 -7.88
N ARG A 54 2.09 11.21 -7.91
CA ARG A 54 3.08 12.21 -7.49
C ARG A 54 3.43 12.07 -6.01
N ALA A 55 2.42 11.96 -5.14
CA ALA A 55 2.63 11.79 -3.71
C ALA A 55 3.39 10.49 -3.38
N ILE A 56 3.11 9.39 -4.11
CA ILE A 56 3.86 8.13 -3.96
C ILE A 56 5.31 8.30 -4.39
N ALA A 57 5.58 9.01 -5.48
CA ALA A 57 6.94 9.28 -5.92
C ALA A 57 7.70 10.15 -4.90
N GLU A 58 7.10 11.23 -4.41
CA GLU A 58 7.67 12.11 -3.38
C GLU A 58 7.95 11.35 -2.08
N TYR A 59 7.02 10.51 -1.65
CA TYR A 59 7.22 9.64 -0.50
C TYR A 59 8.31 8.60 -0.76
N GLY A 60 8.37 8.06 -1.98
CA GLY A 60 9.39 7.10 -2.40
C GLY A 60 10.81 7.65 -2.28
N GLU A 61 11.02 8.94 -2.51
CA GLU A 61 12.34 9.58 -2.35
C GLU A 61 12.69 9.89 -0.88
N SER A 62 11.69 10.26 -0.07
CA SER A 62 11.86 10.70 1.32
C SER A 62 11.49 9.64 2.37
N CYS A 63 11.23 8.40 1.93
CA CYS A 63 10.70 7.34 2.77
C CYS A 63 11.70 7.01 3.88
N PRO A 64 11.28 6.99 5.17
CA PRO A 64 12.16 6.59 6.28
C PRO A 64 12.63 5.13 6.19
N LEU A 65 12.02 4.32 5.31
CA LEU A 65 12.45 2.95 5.04
C LEU A 65 13.68 2.88 4.13
N ASN A 66 13.98 3.94 3.36
CA ASN A 66 15.16 3.98 2.51
C ASN A 66 16.36 4.38 3.37
N THR A 67 17.22 3.42 3.69
CA THR A 67 18.49 3.67 4.37
C THR A 67 19.63 3.56 3.36
N VAL A 68 20.55 4.52 3.38
CA VAL A 68 21.76 4.49 2.57
C VAL A 68 22.95 4.27 3.50
N GLU A 69 23.62 3.14 3.31
CA GLU A 69 24.91 2.85 3.94
C GLU A 69 26.00 3.02 2.88
N ASP A 70 26.77 4.11 2.98
CA ASP A 70 27.88 4.37 2.06
C ASP A 70 29.21 3.98 2.73
N ASN A 71 29.91 3.03 2.11
CA ASN A 71 31.23 2.56 2.51
C ASN A 71 32.31 2.83 1.44
N GLY A 72 32.00 3.66 0.43
CA GLY A 72 32.91 3.98 -0.67
C GLY A 72 33.12 2.82 -1.66
N ALA A 73 32.21 1.84 -1.70
CA ALA A 73 32.28 0.76 -2.67
C ALA A 73 31.99 1.25 -4.10
N GLU A 74 32.69 0.66 -5.08
CA GLU A 74 32.47 0.92 -6.50
C GLU A 74 31.11 0.38 -7.00
N ILE A 75 30.50 -0.55 -6.25
CA ILE A 75 29.23 -1.21 -6.59
C ILE A 75 28.19 -0.92 -5.51
N GLY A 76 27.07 -0.33 -5.91
CA GLY A 76 25.89 -0.15 -5.06
C GLY A 76 24.93 -1.35 -5.15
N VAL A 77 24.28 -1.68 -4.04
CA VAL A 77 23.29 -2.75 -3.95
C VAL A 77 21.97 -2.17 -3.46
N ILE A 78 20.88 -2.46 -4.17
CA ILE A 78 19.52 -2.06 -3.80
C ILE A 78 18.74 -3.34 -3.49
N THR A 79 18.21 -3.45 -2.27
CA THR A 79 17.41 -4.60 -1.84
C THR A 79 16.10 -4.13 -1.21
N ALA A 80 15.06 -4.97 -1.33
CA ALA A 80 13.86 -4.87 -0.52
C ALA A 80 13.94 -6.00 0.52
N GLY A 81 13.86 -5.65 1.81
CA GLY A 81 13.87 -6.60 2.92
C GLY A 81 12.75 -7.63 2.85
#